data_AF-A0A1I0C423-F1
#
_entry.id   AF-A0A1I0C423-F1
#
_cell.length_a   1.000
_cell.length_b   1.000
_cell.length_c   1.000
_cell.angle_alpha   90.00
_cell.angle_beta   90.00
_cell.angle_gamma   90.00
#
_symmetry.space_group_name_H-M   'P 1'
#
loop_
_entity.id
_entity.type
_entity.pdbx_description
1 polymer ?
#
loop_
_entity_poly.entity_id
_entity_poly.type
_entity_poly.pdbx_seq_one_letter_code
_entity_poly.pdbx_strand_id
1 'polypeptide(L)'
;MRRSLKLTIPLILAVGLILAGLIFVDHTSKTAASEEDAVRLRLADDRELHSGDSETFDHMELYLGWQIDPPGYISTLNHSEELWRKDVRLPAGPAKLIKMRQGGSAALPAPDTTVYWLCMQRPAIDPEEGMNTYYLEARVTGDEQTAEDELLQLGQNWVVPQSK
;
A
#
# COMPACT_ATOMS: atom_id res chain seq x y z
N MET A 1 -19.77 -33.35 -64.58
CA MET A 1 -18.57 -32.49 -64.75
C MET A 1 -18.25 -31.82 -63.42
N ARG A 2 -17.07 -32.11 -62.86
CA ARG A 2 -16.51 -31.45 -61.66
C ARG A 2 -16.08 -30.03 -62.01
N ARG A 3 -16.44 -29.04 -61.18
CA ARG A 3 -15.57 -27.88 -60.90
C ARG A 3 -15.67 -27.54 -59.42
N SER A 4 -14.58 -27.89 -58.73
CA SER A 4 -14.27 -27.54 -57.36
C SER A 4 -14.05 -26.03 -57.23
N LEU A 5 -14.84 -25.36 -56.41
CA LEU A 5 -14.49 -24.02 -55.92
C LEU A 5 -13.77 -24.20 -54.58
N LYS A 6 -12.44 -24.37 -54.64
CA LYS A 6 -11.57 -24.24 -53.48
C LYS A 6 -11.35 -22.75 -53.24
N LEU A 7 -12.29 -22.08 -52.59
CA LEU A 7 -12.07 -20.74 -52.06
C LEU A 7 -11.58 -20.83 -50.62
N THR A 8 -10.26 -20.96 -50.52
CA THR A 8 -9.39 -20.24 -49.57
C THR A 8 -9.94 -19.99 -48.16
N ILE A 9 -9.82 -21.03 -47.33
CA ILE A 9 -9.87 -20.96 -45.85
C ILE A 9 -8.72 -20.12 -45.22
N PRO A 10 -7.54 -19.83 -45.82
CA PRO A 10 -6.48 -19.16 -45.07
C PRO A 10 -6.68 -17.64 -44.88
N LEU A 11 -7.67 -17.00 -45.52
CA LEU A 11 -7.84 -15.53 -45.41
C LEU A 11 -8.56 -15.11 -44.11
N ILE A 12 -9.45 -15.94 -43.57
CA ILE A 12 -10.19 -15.63 -42.34
C ILE A 12 -9.30 -15.78 -41.09
N LEU A 13 -8.34 -16.71 -41.13
CA LEU A 13 -7.36 -16.91 -40.05
C LEU A 13 -6.32 -15.80 -39.96
N ALA A 14 -5.99 -15.13 -41.08
CA ALA A 14 -5.02 -14.04 -41.09
C ALA A 14 -5.59 -12.72 -40.52
N VAL A 15 -6.89 -12.46 -40.67
CA VAL A 15 -7.52 -11.23 -40.16
C VAL A 15 -7.80 -11.33 -38.65
N GLY A 16 -8.10 -12.54 -38.13
CA GLY A 16 -8.31 -12.75 -36.69
C GLY A 16 -7.05 -12.53 -35.84
N LEU A 17 -5.86 -12.83 -36.38
CA LEU A 17 -4.59 -12.66 -35.66
C LEU A 17 -4.10 -11.21 -35.60
N ILE A 18 -4.52 -10.35 -36.53
CA ILE A 18 -4.15 -8.92 -36.52
C ILE A 18 -5.03 -8.13 -35.54
N LEU A 19 -6.30 -8.52 -35.34
CA LEU A 19 -7.14 -7.89 -34.31
C LEU A 19 -6.81 -8.38 -32.88
N ALA A 20 -6.32 -9.61 -32.70
CA ALA A 20 -5.90 -10.09 -31.39
C ALA A 20 -4.54 -9.50 -30.93
N GLY A 21 -3.68 -9.07 -31.87
CA GLY A 21 -2.39 -8.45 -31.56
C GLY A 21 -2.45 -6.96 -31.18
N LEU A 22 -3.56 -6.27 -31.47
CA LEU A 22 -3.72 -4.83 -31.18
C LEU A 22 -4.46 -4.53 -29.86
N ILE A 23 -4.92 -5.56 -29.12
CA ILE A 23 -5.52 -5.39 -27.79
C ILE A 23 -4.48 -5.58 -26.67
N PHE A 24 -3.27 -6.05 -27.00
CA PHE A 24 -2.22 -6.38 -26.02
C PHE A 24 -1.07 -5.36 -25.92
N VAL A 25 -1.20 -4.20 -26.56
CA VAL A 25 -0.23 -3.10 -26.45
C VAL A 25 -1.01 -1.81 -26.20
N ASP A 26 -1.38 -1.58 -24.94
CA ASP A 26 -0.85 -0.46 -24.15
C ASP A 26 -1.52 -0.47 -22.77
N HIS A 27 -1.26 -1.51 -21.96
CA HIS A 27 -1.37 -1.34 -20.52
C HIS A 27 -0.10 -0.59 -20.08
N THR A 28 -0.09 0.72 -20.28
CA THR A 28 0.87 1.63 -19.63
C THR A 28 0.57 1.65 -18.14
N SER A 29 0.84 0.54 -17.46
CA SER A 29 1.16 0.54 -16.03
C SER A 29 2.61 0.99 -15.89
N LYS A 30 2.90 2.21 -16.34
CA LYS A 30 4.24 2.83 -16.25
C LYS A 30 4.34 3.89 -15.16
N THR A 31 3.30 4.05 -14.34
CA THR A 31 3.28 5.07 -13.27
C THR A 31 3.10 4.46 -11.87
N ALA A 32 2.40 3.33 -11.72
CA ALA A 32 2.22 2.68 -10.42
C ALA A 32 3.49 1.99 -9.90
N ALA A 33 4.35 1.48 -10.80
CA ALA A 33 5.62 0.84 -10.46
C ALA A 33 6.70 1.84 -9.94
N SER A 34 6.33 3.07 -9.58
CA SER A 34 7.28 4.11 -9.14
C SER A 34 7.03 4.65 -7.73
N GLU A 35 5.85 4.44 -7.14
CA GLU A 35 5.54 4.96 -5.78
C GLU A 35 5.60 3.87 -4.72
N GLU A 36 5.13 2.65 -5.03
CA GLU A 36 5.17 1.49 -4.11
C GLU A 36 6.62 1.08 -3.77
N ASP A 37 7.52 1.02 -4.76
CA ASP A 37 8.95 0.70 -4.60
C ASP A 37 9.77 1.79 -3.89
N ALA A 38 9.18 2.98 -3.70
CA ALA A 38 9.87 4.15 -3.18
C ALA A 38 9.70 4.32 -1.66
N VAL A 39 8.72 3.66 -1.04
CA VAL A 39 8.53 3.67 0.42
C VAL A 39 9.45 2.65 1.05
N ARG A 40 10.34 3.10 1.95
CA ARG A 40 11.35 2.23 2.55
C ARG A 40 11.58 2.56 4.00
N LEU A 41 11.69 1.53 4.82
CA LEU A 41 12.11 1.66 6.21
C LEU A 41 13.44 0.96 6.42
N ARG A 42 14.45 1.70 6.90
CA ARG A 42 15.74 1.11 7.31
C ARG A 42 15.65 0.63 8.76
N LEU A 43 15.93 -0.66 8.96
CA LEU A 43 16.01 -1.31 10.26
C LEU A 43 17.38 -1.11 10.91
N ALA A 44 17.49 -1.44 12.19
CA ALA A 44 18.71 -1.26 12.98
C ALA A 44 19.90 -2.13 12.51
N ASP A 45 19.63 -3.23 11.83
CA ASP A 45 20.61 -4.17 11.26
C ASP A 45 20.93 -3.89 9.78
N ASP A 46 20.60 -2.69 9.30
CA ASP A 46 20.77 -2.23 7.92
C ASP A 46 19.91 -2.95 6.86
N ARG A 47 18.96 -3.79 7.26
CA ARG A 47 17.93 -4.28 6.34
C ARG A 47 16.94 -3.17 5.97
N GLU A 48 16.36 -3.28 4.77
CA GLU A 48 15.27 -2.40 4.31
C GLU A 48 13.97 -3.21 4.22
N LEU A 49 12.88 -2.63 4.71
CA LEU A 49 11.51 -3.09 4.42
C LEU A 49 10.89 -2.19 3.35
N HIS A 50 10.23 -2.82 2.39
CA HIS A 50 9.52 -2.18 1.29
C HIS A 50 8.01 -2.21 1.52
N SER A 51 7.27 -1.42 0.75
CA SER A 51 5.81 -1.48 0.77
C SER A 51 5.33 -2.91 0.49
N GLY A 52 4.38 -3.39 1.29
CA GLY A 52 3.88 -4.76 1.23
C GLY A 52 4.65 -5.77 2.09
N ASP A 53 5.82 -5.39 2.62
CA ASP A 53 6.59 -6.26 3.53
C ASP A 53 6.04 -6.24 4.96
N SER A 54 6.25 -7.34 5.67
CA SER A 54 5.99 -7.47 7.10
C SER A 54 7.20 -8.00 7.85
N GLU A 55 7.44 -7.49 9.06
CA GLU A 55 8.50 -7.95 9.96
C GLU A 55 7.95 -8.10 11.38
N THR A 56 8.39 -9.13 12.10
CA THR A 56 7.99 -9.37 13.49
C THR A 56 9.07 -8.86 14.44
N PHE A 57 8.64 -8.07 15.43
CA PHE A 57 9.43 -7.58 16.56
C PHE A 57 8.89 -8.18 17.86
N ASP A 58 9.59 -7.96 18.97
CA ASP A 58 9.25 -8.55 20.27
C ASP A 58 7.87 -8.12 20.79
N HIS A 59 7.42 -6.91 20.42
CA HIS A 59 6.17 -6.32 20.91
C HIS A 59 5.17 -5.94 19.82
N MET A 60 5.53 -6.12 18.55
CA MET A 60 4.64 -5.83 17.43
C MET A 60 4.95 -6.64 16.18
N GLU A 61 3.93 -6.82 15.35
CA GLU A 61 4.10 -7.14 13.94
C GLU A 61 3.98 -5.86 13.13
N LEU A 62 5.02 -5.53 12.38
CA LEU A 62 5.10 -4.33 11.56
C LEU A 62 4.74 -4.68 10.11
N TYR A 63 3.95 -3.82 9.48
CA TYR A 63 3.65 -3.85 8.06
C TYR A 63 3.82 -2.45 7.47
N LEU A 64 4.45 -2.35 6.31
CA LEU A 64 4.58 -1.09 5.59
C LEU A 64 3.56 -1.03 4.45
N GLY A 65 2.75 0.01 4.44
CA GLY A 65 1.69 0.17 3.46
C GLY A 65 1.54 1.59 2.93
N TRP A 66 0.68 1.69 1.91
CA TRP A 66 0.33 2.92 1.25
C TRP A 66 -1.10 2.85 0.70
N GLN A 67 -1.75 4.00 0.63
CA GLN A 67 -3.04 4.18 -0.03
C GLN A 67 -3.18 5.61 -0.55
N ILE A 68 -4.14 5.83 -1.44
CA ILE A 68 -4.55 7.16 -1.89
C ILE A 68 -5.88 7.50 -1.22
N ASP A 69 -5.91 8.64 -0.53
CA ASP A 69 -7.09 9.15 0.16
C ASP A 69 -7.47 10.55 -0.37
N PRO A 70 -8.73 10.97 -0.21
CA PRO A 70 -9.10 12.38 -0.34
C PRO A 70 -8.26 13.28 0.58
N PRO A 71 -7.99 14.54 0.18
CA PRO A 71 -7.19 15.45 0.98
C PRO A 71 -7.69 15.62 2.42
N GLY A 72 -6.77 15.40 3.38
CA GLY A 72 -7.04 15.52 4.82
C GLY A 72 -7.77 14.33 5.44
N TYR A 73 -8.06 13.29 4.67
CA TYR A 73 -8.64 12.04 5.16
C TYR A 73 -7.58 10.94 5.21
N ILE A 74 -7.70 10.03 6.18
CA ILE A 74 -6.89 8.80 6.29
C ILE A 74 -7.89 7.66 6.50
N SER A 75 -8.05 6.80 5.51
CA SER A 75 -8.92 5.63 5.62
C SER A 75 -8.25 4.58 6.49
N THR A 76 -8.82 4.29 7.66
CA THR A 76 -8.28 3.27 8.57
C THR A 76 -8.79 1.87 8.24
N LEU A 77 -8.22 0.85 8.90
CA LEU A 77 -8.62 -0.55 8.74
C LEU A 77 -10.14 -0.74 8.94
N ASN A 78 -10.75 -1.60 8.14
CA ASN A 78 -12.12 -2.05 8.39
C ASN A 78 -12.23 -2.72 9.76
N HIS A 79 -13.41 -2.62 10.37
CA HIS A 79 -13.68 -3.18 11.69
C HIS A 79 -12.73 -2.66 12.77
N SER A 80 -12.34 -1.38 12.65
CA SER A 80 -11.55 -0.67 13.66
C SER A 80 -12.33 0.47 14.32
N GLU A 81 -11.96 0.75 15.55
CA GLU A 81 -12.36 1.93 16.32
C GLU A 81 -11.10 2.78 16.56
N GLU A 82 -11.08 4.03 16.07
CA GLU A 82 -10.03 4.99 16.43
C GLU A 82 -10.20 5.40 17.90
N LEU A 83 -9.21 5.09 18.72
CA LEU A 83 -9.19 5.45 20.14
C LEU A 83 -8.66 6.86 20.33
N TRP A 84 -7.61 7.22 19.58
CA TRP A 84 -7.06 8.56 19.53
C TRP A 84 -6.14 8.76 18.33
N ARG A 85 -5.86 10.03 18.02
CA ARG A 85 -4.93 10.47 16.99
C ARG A 85 -4.14 11.67 17.51
N LYS A 86 -2.82 11.66 17.31
CA LYS A 86 -1.94 12.78 17.68
C LYS A 86 -0.96 13.12 16.57
N ASP A 87 -0.60 14.40 16.51
CA ASP A 87 0.45 14.88 15.62
C ASP A 87 1.83 14.51 16.18
N VAL A 88 2.69 13.99 15.31
CA VAL A 88 4.09 13.69 15.63
C VAL A 88 5.00 14.27 14.55
N ARG A 89 6.26 14.52 14.91
CA ARG A 89 7.24 15.08 13.98
C ARG A 89 8.35 14.08 13.77
N LEU A 90 8.53 13.66 12.53
CA LEU A 90 9.59 12.76 12.11
C LEU A 90 10.60 13.52 11.23
N PRO A 91 11.82 12.99 11.04
CA PRO A 91 12.80 13.59 10.14
C PRO A 91 12.28 13.76 8.71
N ALA A 92 11.45 12.82 8.24
CA ALA A 92 10.81 12.91 6.93
C ALA A 92 9.68 13.95 6.86
N GLY A 93 9.15 14.44 7.98
CA GLY A 93 8.17 15.52 8.02
C GLY A 93 7.05 15.35 9.06
N PRO A 94 5.97 16.15 8.93
CA PRO A 94 4.78 16.00 9.76
C PRO A 94 4.12 14.64 9.54
N ALA A 95 3.76 13.99 10.64
CA ALA A 95 3.12 12.68 10.64
C ALA A 95 1.98 12.65 11.67
N LYS A 96 1.14 11.62 11.58
CA LYS A 96 0.11 11.34 12.58
C LYS A 96 0.32 9.95 13.14
N LEU A 97 0.26 9.83 14.46
CA LEU A 97 0.15 8.54 15.13
C LEU A 97 -1.31 8.32 15.52
N ILE A 98 -1.89 7.22 15.05
CA ILE A 98 -3.28 6.83 15.29
C ILE A 98 -3.25 5.53 16.07
N LYS A 99 -3.95 5.49 17.20
CA LYS A 99 -4.19 4.25 17.95
C LYS A 99 -5.61 3.77 17.67
N MET A 100 -5.72 2.51 17.32
CA MET A 100 -6.98 1.86 17.01
C MET A 100 -7.13 0.57 17.81
N ARG A 101 -8.38 0.20 18.04
CA ARG A 101 -8.76 -1.17 18.37
C ARG A 101 -9.28 -1.82 17.10
N GLN A 102 -8.70 -2.93 16.68
CA GLN A 102 -9.14 -3.69 15.51
C GLN A 102 -9.73 -5.02 15.95
N GLY A 103 -10.97 -5.28 15.54
CA GLY A 103 -11.65 -6.55 15.77
C GLY A 103 -11.94 -7.30 14.47
N GLY A 104 -12.61 -8.44 14.60
CA GLY A 104 -13.17 -9.14 13.45
C GLY A 104 -14.49 -8.53 12.97
N SER A 105 -14.95 -8.96 11.80
CA SER A 105 -16.30 -8.64 11.34
C SER A 105 -17.35 -9.43 12.15
N ALA A 106 -18.62 -9.02 12.10
CA ALA A 106 -19.70 -9.82 12.68
C ALA A 106 -19.81 -11.23 12.06
N ALA A 107 -19.38 -11.39 10.80
CA ALA A 107 -19.39 -12.68 10.11
C ALA A 107 -18.16 -13.55 10.43
N LEU A 108 -17.04 -12.93 10.77
CA LEU A 108 -15.77 -13.58 11.14
C LEU A 108 -15.21 -12.86 12.38
N PRO A 109 -15.72 -13.18 13.57
CA PRO A 109 -15.24 -12.57 14.81
C PRO A 109 -13.78 -12.94 15.06
N ALA A 110 -13.01 -11.96 15.51
CA ALA A 110 -11.64 -12.12 15.98
C ALA A 110 -11.49 -11.33 17.27
N PRO A 111 -10.61 -11.75 18.20
CA PRO A 111 -10.29 -10.96 19.37
C PRO A 111 -9.83 -9.56 18.98
N ASP A 112 -10.21 -8.58 19.78
CA ASP A 112 -9.74 -7.22 19.59
C ASP A 112 -8.22 -7.16 19.81
N THR A 113 -7.52 -6.48 18.90
CA THR A 113 -6.09 -6.18 19.01
C THR A 113 -5.85 -4.67 18.97
N THR A 114 -4.81 -4.21 19.65
CA THR A 114 -4.36 -2.82 19.54
C THR A 114 -3.51 -2.69 18.29
N VAL A 115 -3.83 -1.70 17.45
CA VAL A 115 -3.07 -1.38 16.24
C VAL A 115 -2.67 0.08 16.27
N TYR A 116 -1.41 0.36 15.98
CA TYR A 116 -0.90 1.69 15.75
C TYR A 116 -0.63 1.91 14.28
N TRP A 117 -1.03 3.06 13.76
CA TRP A 117 -0.65 3.53 12.44
C TRP A 117 0.16 4.83 12.56
N LEU A 118 1.41 4.80 12.09
CA LEU A 118 2.24 6.00 11.94
C LEU A 118 2.19 6.45 10.48
N CYS A 119 1.45 7.51 10.21
CA CYS A 119 1.07 7.94 8.86
C CYS A 119 1.78 9.22 8.43
N MET A 120 2.14 9.30 7.14
CA MET A 120 2.57 10.52 6.47
C MET A 120 1.79 10.74 5.19
N GLN A 121 1.27 11.95 5.01
CA GLN A 121 0.55 12.34 3.79
C GLN A 121 1.41 13.20 2.88
N ARG A 122 1.36 12.89 1.59
CA ARG A 122 2.00 13.64 0.50
C ARG A 122 1.00 13.89 -0.62
N PRO A 123 1.08 15.01 -1.32
CA PRO A 123 0.36 15.16 -2.58
C PRO A 123 0.69 14.00 -3.51
N ALA A 124 -0.31 13.43 -4.20
CA ALA A 124 -0.05 12.54 -5.32
C ALA A 124 0.65 13.33 -6.46
N ILE A 125 1.30 12.61 -7.38
CA ILE A 125 1.92 13.23 -8.56
C ILE A 125 0.86 13.97 -9.39
N ASP A 126 -0.31 13.36 -9.57
CA ASP A 126 -1.48 14.03 -10.10
C ASP A 126 -2.34 14.55 -8.92
N PRO A 127 -2.49 15.87 -8.76
CA PRO A 127 -3.31 16.44 -7.69
C PRO A 127 -4.79 16.03 -7.75
N GLU A 128 -5.29 15.62 -8.92
CA GLU A 128 -6.67 15.12 -9.06
C GLU A 128 -6.85 13.73 -8.43
N GLU A 129 -5.77 12.98 -8.23
CA GLU A 129 -5.80 11.66 -7.60
C GLU A 129 -5.91 11.74 -6.07
N GLY A 130 -5.51 12.87 -5.46
CA GLY A 130 -5.66 13.13 -4.03
C GLY A 130 -4.35 13.15 -3.25
N MET A 131 -4.34 12.52 -2.07
CA MET A 131 -3.18 12.48 -1.18
C MET A 131 -2.72 11.03 -0.98
N ASN A 132 -1.43 10.81 -1.21
CA ASN A 132 -0.74 9.58 -0.83
C ASN A 132 -0.59 9.53 0.69
N THR A 133 -1.25 8.55 1.32
CA THR A 133 -1.07 8.21 2.73
C THR A 133 -0.16 7.00 2.84
N TYR A 134 1.09 7.23 3.25
CA TYR A 134 2.03 6.19 3.61
C TYR A 134 1.86 5.86 5.10
N TYR A 135 1.93 4.59 5.48
CA TYR A 135 1.76 4.20 6.87
C TYR A 135 2.63 3.00 7.28
N LEU A 136 3.15 3.06 8.50
CA LEU A 136 3.66 1.91 9.24
C LEU A 136 2.52 1.41 10.14
N GLU A 137 2.02 0.21 9.88
CA GLU A 137 1.06 -0.50 10.72
C GLU A 137 1.83 -1.37 11.72
N ALA A 138 1.60 -1.15 13.01
CA ALA A 138 2.12 -1.99 14.09
C ALA A 138 0.95 -2.65 14.82
N ARG A 139 0.81 -3.96 14.67
CA ARG A 139 -0.12 -4.77 15.46
C ARG A 139 0.57 -5.18 16.75
N VAL A 140 0.04 -4.76 17.89
CA VAL A 140 0.67 -5.01 19.19
C VAL A 140 0.51 -6.48 19.58
N THR A 141 1.63 -7.14 19.85
CA THR A 141 1.70 -8.54 20.32
C THR A 141 2.16 -8.66 21.77
N GLY A 142 2.74 -7.59 22.33
CA GLY A 142 3.32 -7.55 23.68
C GLY A 142 2.92 -6.31 24.47
N ASP A 143 3.91 -5.66 25.10
CA ASP A 143 3.69 -4.44 25.86
C ASP A 143 3.36 -3.28 24.93
N GLU A 144 2.22 -2.65 25.16
CA GLU A 144 1.67 -1.62 24.27
C GLU A 144 2.55 -0.36 24.23
N GLN A 145 3.04 0.09 25.38
CA GLN A 145 3.87 1.30 25.45
C GLN A 145 5.21 1.07 24.75
N THR A 146 5.81 -0.10 24.95
CA THR A 146 7.08 -0.47 24.31
C THR A 146 6.91 -0.57 22.80
N ALA A 147 5.81 -1.15 22.30
CA ALA A 147 5.51 -1.18 20.87
C ALA A 147 5.33 0.23 20.27
N GLU A 148 4.67 1.14 20.98
CA GLU A 148 4.52 2.53 20.55
C GLU A 148 5.88 3.25 20.44
N ASP A 149 6.73 3.10 21.47
CA ASP A 149 8.06 3.70 21.51
C ASP A 149 8.97 3.13 20.40
N GLU A 150 8.92 1.81 20.18
CA GLU A 150 9.65 1.13 19.12
C GLU A 150 9.22 1.60 17.72
N LEU A 151 7.91 1.72 17.47
CA LEU A 151 7.37 2.25 16.22
C LEU A 151 7.85 3.70 15.95
N LEU A 152 7.84 4.56 16.98
CA LEU A 152 8.31 5.94 16.88
C LEU A 152 9.81 6.02 16.62
N GLN A 153 10.59 5.09 17.17
CA GLN A 153 12.01 4.96 16.91
C GLN A 153 12.28 4.52 15.47
N LEU A 154 11.55 3.53 14.95
CA LEU A 154 11.63 3.13 13.55
C LEU A 154 11.28 4.29 12.60
N GLY A 155 10.25 5.06 12.95
CA GLY A 155 9.85 6.27 12.21
C GLY A 155 10.97 7.31 12.03
N GLN A 156 12.03 7.30 12.84
CA GLN A 156 13.19 8.19 12.67
C GLN A 156 14.01 7.88 11.41
N ASN A 157 14.00 6.62 10.97
CA ASN A 157 14.75 6.13 9.81
C ASN A 157 13.85 5.91 8.58
N TRP A 158 12.59 6.33 8.65
CA TRP A 158 11.62 6.09 7.59
C TRP A 158 11.85 7.04 6.41
N VAL A 159 12.04 6.46 5.23
CA VAL A 159 12.18 7.18 3.97
C VAL A 159 10.86 7.10 3.22
N VAL A 160 10.20 8.24 3.10
CA VAL A 160 8.93 8.39 2.39
C VAL A 160 9.16 9.16 1.10
N PRO A 161 8.58 8.73 -0.03
CA PRO A 161 8.68 9.46 -1.29
C PRO A 161 8.23 10.92 -1.13
N GLN A 162 8.96 11.83 -1.76
CA GLN A 162 8.51 13.20 -1.91
C GLN A 162 7.89 13.36 -3.30
N SER A 163 6.70 13.96 -3.35
CA SER A 163 6.09 14.43 -4.59
C SER A 163 7.07 15.39 -5.26
N LYS A 164 7.41 15.14 -6.52
CA LYS A 164 8.32 16.00 -7.31
C LYS A 164 7.65 17.29 -7.76
#